data_AF-A0A8D0HWL2-F1
#
_entry.id   AF-A0A8D0HWL2-F1
#
_cell.length_a   1.000
_cell.length_b   1.000
_cell.length_c   1.000
_cell.angle_alpha   90.00
_cell.angle_beta   90.00
_cell.angle_gamma   90.00
#
_symmetry.space_group_name_H-M   'P 1'
#
loop_
_entity.id
_entity.type
_entity.pdbx_description
1 polymer ?
#
loop_
_entity_poly.entity_id
_entity_poly.type
_entity_poly.pdbx_seq_one_letter_code
_entity_poly.pdbx_strand_id
1 'polypeptide(L)'
;MGAEHEAAVPITWTEIFSGKAVTHEDIKYEQACILYNLGALHSMLGATDKRVSEEGMKVSCTHFQCAAGAFTYLRDHFPHSYSVDMSHQILNLNINLMLGQAQECLLEKSMLDNRKSFLVARISAQVVDYYKEACRALENSETASLLGKIQKDWKKLVQMKIYYFAAVAHVSAKGKARLAAS
;
A
#
# COMPACT_ATOMS: atom_id res chain seq x y z
N MET A 1 -26.91 25.37 -14.21
CA MET A 1 -25.55 24.86 -14.51
C MET A 1 -24.60 25.95 -14.03
N GLY A 2 -24.09 25.83 -12.82
CA GLY A 2 -23.56 26.94 -12.03
C GLY A 2 -22.04 27.06 -12.08
N ALA A 3 -21.58 28.32 -12.02
CA ALA A 3 -20.30 28.94 -11.62
C ALA A 3 -18.99 28.14 -11.39
N GLU A 4 -18.97 26.82 -11.19
CA GLU A 4 -17.76 26.09 -10.80
C GLU A 4 -16.69 25.99 -11.91
N HIS A 5 -17.05 26.28 -13.16
CA HIS A 5 -16.13 26.16 -14.32
C HIS A 5 -15.84 27.49 -15.02
N GLU A 6 -16.29 28.63 -14.48
CA GLU A 6 -16.14 29.94 -15.17
C GLU A 6 -14.67 30.36 -15.33
N ALA A 7 -13.80 29.95 -14.40
CA ALA A 7 -12.36 30.20 -14.43
C ALA A 7 -11.51 28.92 -14.62
N ALA A 8 -12.13 27.85 -15.14
CA ALA A 8 -11.42 26.59 -15.37
C ALA A 8 -10.32 26.78 -16.43
N VAL A 9 -9.17 26.15 -16.21
CA VAL A 9 -8.04 26.15 -17.16
C VAL A 9 -7.55 24.71 -17.36
N PRO A 10 -7.00 24.37 -18.54
CA PRO A 10 -6.46 23.04 -18.80
C PRO A 10 -5.31 22.69 -17.86
N ILE A 11 -5.43 21.57 -17.16
CA ILE A 11 -4.40 20.97 -16.32
C ILE A 11 -4.02 19.63 -16.94
N THR A 12 -2.72 19.41 -17.14
CA THR A 12 -2.20 18.21 -17.81
C THR A 12 -1.20 17.49 -16.93
N TRP A 13 -1.44 16.21 -16.67
CA TRP A 13 -0.49 15.30 -16.03
C TRP A 13 -0.25 14.07 -16.91
N THR A 14 0.85 13.38 -16.67
CA THR A 14 1.18 12.12 -17.35
C THR A 14 0.66 10.94 -16.55
N GLU A 15 -0.19 10.11 -17.15
CA GLU A 15 -0.65 8.86 -16.56
C GLU A 15 0.53 7.87 -16.47
N ILE A 16 0.83 7.39 -15.27
CA ILE A 16 2.15 6.80 -14.96
C ILE A 16 2.39 5.44 -15.63
N PHE A 17 1.35 4.67 -15.95
CA PHE A 17 1.52 3.32 -16.52
C PHE A 17 1.65 3.33 -18.04
N SER A 18 0.92 4.19 -18.74
CA SER A 18 0.99 4.32 -20.20
C SER A 18 1.96 5.40 -20.68
N GLY A 19 2.34 6.35 -19.82
CA GLY A 19 3.17 7.50 -20.18
C GLY A 19 2.45 8.55 -21.04
N LYS A 20 1.13 8.45 -21.18
CA LYS A 20 0.33 9.38 -21.99
C LYS A 20 -0.08 10.61 -21.16
N ALA A 21 -0.09 11.76 -21.81
CA ALA A 21 -0.65 12.98 -21.24
C ALA A 21 -2.19 12.88 -21.14
N VAL A 22 -2.74 13.29 -20.01
CA VAL A 22 -4.17 13.38 -19.73
C VAL A 22 -4.44 14.82 -19.28
N THR A 23 -5.45 15.44 -19.89
CA THR A 23 -5.79 16.85 -19.66
C THR A 23 -7.24 16.97 -19.20
N HIS A 24 -7.46 17.72 -18.11
CA HIS A 24 -8.79 18.08 -17.61
C HIS A 24 -8.84 19.57 -17.28
N GLU A 25 -9.98 20.22 -17.51
CA GLU A 25 -10.23 21.60 -17.10
C GLU A 25 -10.87 21.64 -15.69
N ASP A 26 -10.17 21.08 -14.70
CA ASP A 26 -10.65 20.97 -13.33
C ASP A 26 -9.49 21.04 -12.33
N ILE A 27 -9.50 22.03 -11.44
CA ILE A 27 -8.47 22.18 -10.38
C ILE A 27 -8.41 20.98 -9.43
N LYS A 28 -9.50 20.23 -9.29
CA LYS A 28 -9.50 19.00 -8.49
C LYS A 28 -8.63 17.92 -9.12
N TYR A 29 -8.39 17.94 -10.44
CA TYR A 29 -7.41 17.05 -11.08
C TYR A 29 -5.98 17.33 -10.60
N GLU A 30 -5.59 18.61 -10.53
CA GLU A 30 -4.30 19.02 -9.97
C GLU A 30 -4.15 18.52 -8.52
N GLN A 31 -5.18 18.76 -7.69
CA GLN A 31 -5.19 18.34 -6.29
C GLN A 31 -5.08 16.81 -6.16
N ALA A 32 -5.76 16.06 -7.02
CA ALA A 32 -5.72 14.60 -7.06
C ALA A 32 -4.31 14.09 -7.39
N CYS A 33 -3.66 14.64 -8.42
CA CYS A 33 -2.30 14.26 -8.81
C CYS A 33 -1.26 14.60 -7.73
N ILE A 34 -1.37 15.77 -7.10
CA ILE A 34 -0.51 16.14 -5.97
C ILE A 34 -0.69 15.18 -4.79
N LEU A 35 -1.93 14.81 -4.47
CA LEU A 35 -2.21 13.87 -3.39
C LEU A 35 -1.71 12.44 -3.71
N TYR A 36 -1.82 12.01 -4.96
CA TYR A 36 -1.22 10.75 -5.42
C TYR A 36 0.30 10.77 -5.22
N ASN A 37 0.96 11.87 -5.61
CA ASN A 37 2.41 12.04 -5.44
C ASN A 37 2.83 12.12 -3.97
N LEU A 38 2.01 12.69 -3.08
CA LEU A 38 2.25 12.64 -1.63
C LEU A 38 2.27 11.18 -1.13
N GLY A 39 1.31 10.36 -1.58
CA GLY A 39 1.28 8.93 -1.26
C GLY A 39 2.48 8.18 -1.84
N ALA A 40 2.84 8.47 -3.09
CA ALA A 40 3.99 7.86 -3.76
C ALA A 40 5.31 8.20 -3.05
N LEU A 41 5.54 9.48 -2.70
CA LEU A 41 6.73 9.92 -1.97
C LEU A 41 6.84 9.26 -0.60
N HIS A 42 5.74 9.19 0.16
CA HIS A 42 5.73 8.48 1.42
C HIS A 42 6.05 6.98 1.26
N SER A 43 5.56 6.33 0.20
CA SER A 43 5.91 4.93 -0.06
C SER A 43 7.41 4.74 -0.33
N MET A 44 8.02 5.66 -1.09
CA MET A 44 9.46 5.66 -1.37
C MET A 44 10.28 5.88 -0.10
N LEU A 45 9.91 6.86 0.73
CA LEU A 45 10.59 7.14 2.00
C LEU A 45 10.50 5.94 2.96
N GLY A 46 9.33 5.32 3.06
CA GLY A 46 9.13 4.12 3.88
C GLY A 46 9.99 2.93 3.43
N ALA A 47 10.23 2.80 2.13
CA ALA A 47 11.06 1.75 1.54
C ALA A 47 12.57 2.03 1.51
N THR A 48 13.00 3.28 1.75
CA THR A 48 14.41 3.68 1.67
C THR A 48 15.22 3.23 2.90
N ASP A 49 14.62 3.22 4.08
CA ASP A 49 15.28 2.77 5.30
C ASP A 49 15.49 1.24 5.31
N LYS A 50 16.64 0.80 5.85
CA LYS A 50 16.98 -0.62 5.96
C LYS A 50 16.23 -1.33 7.10
N ARG A 51 15.51 -0.60 7.94
CA ARG A 51 14.74 -1.04 9.11
C ARG A 51 15.54 -1.91 10.08
N VAL A 52 16.80 -1.53 10.29
CA VAL A 52 17.72 -2.22 11.22
C VAL A 52 17.68 -1.62 12.63
N SER A 53 17.29 -0.36 12.76
CA SER A 53 17.13 0.34 14.05
C SER A 53 15.65 0.41 14.42
N GLU A 54 15.37 0.50 15.73
CA GLU A 54 14.00 0.69 16.21
C GLU A 54 13.35 1.95 15.61
N GLU A 55 14.13 3.03 15.52
CA GLU A 55 13.67 4.29 14.94
C GLU A 55 13.36 4.15 13.45
N GLY A 56 14.24 3.50 12.68
CA GLY A 56 14.01 3.23 11.27
C GLY A 56 12.74 2.41 11.03
N MET A 57 12.48 1.39 11.85
CA MET A 57 11.22 0.61 11.78
C MET A 57 9.98 1.49 12.04
N LYS A 58 10.03 2.39 13.03
CA LYS A 58 8.91 3.30 13.35
C LYS A 58 8.68 4.32 12.24
N VAL A 59 9.74 4.93 11.73
CA VAL A 59 9.68 5.93 10.65
C VAL A 59 9.15 5.29 9.36
N SER A 60 9.68 4.12 8.97
CA SER A 60 9.14 3.38 7.81
C SER A 60 7.68 3.02 7.97
N CYS A 61 7.28 2.51 9.14
CA CYS A 61 5.89 2.19 9.44
C CYS A 61 4.99 3.43 9.28
N THR A 62 5.41 4.56 9.83
CA THR A 62 4.70 5.84 9.75
C THR A 62 4.54 6.29 8.30
N HIS A 63 5.62 6.24 7.51
CA HIS A 63 5.56 6.62 6.10
C HIS A 63 4.62 5.73 5.29
N PHE A 64 4.64 4.41 5.48
CA PHE A 64 3.67 3.53 4.80
C PHE A 64 2.22 3.83 5.23
N GLN A 65 1.97 4.16 6.50
CA GLN A 65 0.65 4.58 6.94
C GLN A 65 0.22 5.93 6.34
N CYS A 66 1.14 6.91 6.25
CA CYS A 66 0.88 8.18 5.57
C CYS A 66 0.58 7.96 4.08
N ALA A 67 1.30 7.07 3.41
CA ALA A 67 1.03 6.70 2.02
C ALA A 67 -0.39 6.10 1.86
N ALA A 68 -0.74 5.12 2.70
CA ALA A 68 -2.09 4.54 2.72
C ALA A 68 -3.17 5.60 2.98
N GLY A 69 -2.92 6.54 3.90
CA GLY A 69 -3.82 7.65 4.22
C GLY A 69 -4.03 8.59 3.05
N ALA A 70 -2.97 8.98 2.34
CA ALA A 70 -3.06 9.83 1.14
C ALA A 70 -3.89 9.16 0.04
N PHE A 71 -3.63 7.88 -0.27
CA PHE A 71 -4.41 7.13 -1.26
C PHE A 71 -5.86 6.91 -0.84
N THR A 72 -6.11 6.69 0.45
CA THR A 72 -7.47 6.56 1.01
C THR A 72 -8.23 7.88 0.87
N TYR A 73 -7.61 9.00 1.23
CA TYR A 73 -8.23 10.31 1.10
C TYR A 73 -8.56 10.61 -0.38
N LEU A 74 -7.62 10.31 -1.28
CA LEU A 74 -7.80 10.47 -2.72
C LEU A 74 -9.03 9.66 -3.21
N ARG A 75 -9.09 8.38 -2.85
CA ARG A 75 -10.19 7.47 -3.22
C ARG A 75 -11.55 7.97 -2.71
N ASP A 76 -11.60 8.50 -1.50
CA ASP A 76 -12.87 8.80 -0.83
C ASP A 76 -13.41 10.21 -1.17
N HIS A 77 -12.54 11.16 -1.53
CA HIS A 77 -12.91 12.56 -1.76
C HIS A 77 -12.86 13.01 -3.23
N PHE A 78 -12.28 12.20 -4.13
CA PHE A 78 -12.22 12.46 -5.57
C PHE A 78 -12.94 11.32 -6.33
N PRO A 79 -14.29 11.31 -6.33
CA PRO A 79 -15.07 10.17 -6.83
C PRO A 79 -14.98 9.99 -8.36
N HIS A 80 -14.57 11.02 -9.09
CA HIS A 80 -14.31 10.92 -10.52
C HIS A 80 -12.87 10.46 -10.74
N SER A 81 -12.69 9.29 -11.37
CA SER A 81 -11.35 8.82 -11.75
C SER A 81 -10.85 9.62 -12.96
N TYR A 82 -10.02 10.62 -12.73
CA TYR A 82 -9.43 11.45 -13.79
C TYR A 82 -8.52 10.67 -14.76
N SER A 83 -7.85 9.63 -14.25
CA SER A 83 -6.98 8.75 -15.02
C SER A 83 -6.96 7.35 -14.42
N VAL A 84 -6.58 6.35 -15.22
CA VAL A 84 -6.68 4.92 -14.85
C VAL A 84 -5.77 4.52 -13.69
N ASP A 85 -4.64 5.20 -13.51
CA ASP A 85 -3.71 5.05 -12.38
C ASP A 85 -4.28 5.52 -11.05
N MET A 86 -5.28 6.40 -11.07
CA MET A 86 -6.02 6.87 -9.89
C MET A 86 -7.40 6.24 -9.77
N SER A 87 -7.69 5.17 -10.51
CA SER A 87 -8.94 4.43 -10.36
C SER A 87 -9.08 3.85 -8.95
N HIS A 88 -10.32 3.72 -8.46
CA HIS A 88 -10.60 3.12 -7.15
C HIS A 88 -9.95 1.74 -6.97
N GLN A 89 -9.89 0.95 -8.04
CA GLN A 89 -9.25 -0.36 -8.04
C GLN A 89 -7.74 -0.28 -7.78
N ILE A 90 -7.04 0.63 -8.48
CA ILE A 90 -5.60 0.84 -8.27
C ILE A 90 -5.33 1.48 -6.90
N LEU A 91 -6.15 2.45 -6.47
CA LEU A 91 -6.00 3.05 -5.15
C LEU A 91 -6.21 2.02 -4.04
N ASN A 92 -7.19 1.11 -4.15
CA ASN A 92 -7.37 0.03 -3.18
C ASN A 92 -6.22 -0.96 -3.16
N LEU A 93 -5.62 -1.27 -4.32
CA LEU A 93 -4.38 -2.05 -4.38
C LEU A 93 -3.25 -1.33 -3.62
N ASN A 94 -3.03 -0.05 -3.90
CA ASN A 94 -1.99 0.75 -3.26
C ASN A 94 -2.20 0.83 -1.75
N ILE A 95 -3.42 1.09 -1.28
CA ILE A 95 -3.77 1.15 0.15
C ILE A 95 -3.43 -0.17 0.85
N ASN A 96 -3.89 -1.31 0.33
CA ASN A 96 -3.62 -2.61 0.94
C ASN A 96 -2.13 -2.96 0.93
N LEU A 97 -1.42 -2.62 -0.15
CA LEU A 97 0.02 -2.84 -0.23
C LEU A 97 0.77 -2.01 0.83
N MET A 98 0.43 -0.73 0.97
CA MET A 98 1.03 0.17 1.97
C MET A 98 0.72 -0.27 3.40
N LEU A 99 -0.54 -0.63 3.70
CA LEU A 99 -0.91 -1.14 5.03
C LEU A 99 -0.22 -2.47 5.36
N GLY A 100 -0.07 -3.37 4.38
CA GLY A 100 0.71 -4.60 4.55
C GLY A 100 2.18 -4.32 4.87
N GLN A 101 2.82 -3.37 4.19
CA GLN A 101 4.20 -2.95 4.47
C GLN A 101 4.35 -2.25 5.82
N ALA A 102 3.39 -1.41 6.22
CA ALA A 102 3.36 -0.81 7.56
C ALA A 102 3.27 -1.90 8.64
N GLN A 103 2.40 -2.89 8.44
CA GLN A 103 2.20 -4.00 9.37
C GLN A 103 3.44 -4.91 9.45
N GLU A 104 4.18 -5.09 8.35
CA GLU A 104 5.48 -5.77 8.32
C GLU A 104 6.51 -5.03 9.19
N CYS A 105 6.61 -3.70 9.09
CA CYS A 105 7.49 -2.90 9.95
C CYS A 105 7.13 -3.07 11.43
N LEU A 106 5.83 -3.10 11.76
CA LEU A 106 5.35 -3.33 13.12
C LEU A 106 5.66 -4.75 13.61
N LEU A 107 5.62 -5.75 12.72
CA LEU A 107 6.00 -7.13 13.02
C LEU A 107 7.48 -7.24 13.35
N GLU A 108 8.36 -6.68 12.50
CA GLU A 108 9.81 -6.61 12.71
C GLU A 108 10.11 -6.00 14.08
N LYS A 109 9.50 -4.85 14.40
CA LYS A 109 9.63 -4.22 15.72
C LYS A 109 9.12 -5.09 16.85
N SER A 110 7.97 -5.74 16.70
CA SER A 110 7.37 -6.57 17.75
C SER A 110 8.22 -7.80 18.09
N MET A 111 8.91 -8.35 17.09
CA MET A 111 9.88 -9.43 17.28
C MET A 111 11.14 -8.91 18.00
N LEU A 112 11.66 -7.74 17.61
CA LEU A 112 12.80 -7.10 18.26
C LEU A 112 12.53 -6.75 19.73
N ASP A 113 11.33 -6.24 20.03
CA ASP A 113 10.84 -5.92 21.38
C ASP A 113 10.56 -7.19 22.23
N ASN A 114 10.76 -8.40 21.71
CA ASN A 114 10.41 -9.67 22.36
C ASN A 114 8.96 -9.72 22.87
N ARG A 115 8.02 -9.19 22.08
CA ARG A 115 6.59 -9.21 22.45
C ARG A 115 6.07 -10.64 22.56
N LYS A 116 4.99 -10.81 23.33
CA LYS A 116 4.33 -12.11 23.53
C LYS A 116 4.05 -12.80 22.18
N SER A 117 4.40 -14.08 22.05
CA SER A 117 4.33 -14.80 20.77
C SER A 117 2.93 -14.81 20.13
N PHE A 118 1.86 -14.78 20.94
CA PHE A 118 0.50 -14.64 20.44
C PHE A 118 0.25 -13.29 19.75
N LEU A 119 0.81 -12.19 20.27
CA LEU A 119 0.71 -10.88 19.65
C LEU A 119 1.46 -10.87 18.31
N VAL A 120 2.70 -11.39 18.29
CA VAL A 120 3.50 -11.53 17.06
C VAL A 120 2.76 -12.34 16.00
N ALA A 121 2.15 -13.47 16.40
CA ALA A 121 1.35 -14.31 15.51
C ALA A 121 0.17 -13.56 14.89
N ARG A 122 -0.56 -12.78 15.69
CA ARG A 122 -1.69 -11.97 15.21
C ARG A 122 -1.25 -10.84 14.28
N ILE A 123 -0.15 -10.16 14.60
CA ILE A 123 0.39 -9.10 13.73
C ILE A 123 0.79 -9.71 12.38
N SER A 124 1.50 -10.84 12.40
CA SER A 124 1.91 -11.54 11.17
C SER A 124 0.72 -12.05 10.35
N ALA A 125 -0.34 -12.55 11.00
CA ALA A 125 -1.57 -12.91 10.31
C ALA A 125 -2.24 -11.70 9.62
N GLN A 126 -2.23 -10.53 10.26
CA GLN A 126 -2.75 -9.31 9.66
C GLN A 126 -1.92 -8.84 8.44
N VAL A 127 -0.59 -9.04 8.45
CA VAL A 127 0.26 -8.80 7.26
C VAL A 127 -0.22 -9.67 6.09
N VAL A 128 -0.50 -10.95 6.36
CA VAL A 128 -0.99 -11.90 5.36
C VAL A 128 -2.33 -11.44 4.78
N ASP A 129 -3.26 -10.96 5.60
CA ASP A 129 -4.58 -10.54 5.15
C ASP A 129 -4.50 -9.33 4.20
N TYR A 130 -3.70 -8.31 4.54
CA TYR A 130 -3.48 -7.17 3.63
C TYR A 130 -2.84 -7.60 2.31
N TYR A 131 -1.83 -8.48 2.36
CA TYR A 131 -1.20 -8.96 1.14
C TYR A 131 -2.08 -9.89 0.31
N LYS A 132 -3.00 -10.64 0.92
CA LYS A 132 -4.02 -11.40 0.18
C LYS A 132 -4.95 -10.48 -0.59
N GLU A 133 -5.44 -9.40 0.01
CA GLU A 133 -6.28 -8.43 -0.70
C GLU A 133 -5.50 -7.75 -1.84
N ALA A 134 -4.25 -7.34 -1.60
CA ALA A 134 -3.38 -6.80 -2.64
C ALA A 134 -3.13 -7.81 -3.77
N CYS A 135 -2.92 -9.09 -3.45
CA CYS A 135 -2.72 -10.15 -4.43
C CYS A 135 -3.97 -10.41 -5.27
N ARG A 136 -5.17 -10.38 -4.67
CA ARG A 136 -6.44 -10.49 -5.41
C ARG A 136 -6.61 -9.35 -6.40
N ALA A 137 -6.28 -8.12 -6.00
CA ALA A 137 -6.32 -6.98 -6.91
C ALA A 137 -5.29 -7.12 -8.05
N LEU A 138 -4.09 -7.63 -7.77
CA LEU A 138 -3.08 -7.94 -8.79
C LEU A 138 -3.49 -9.09 -9.72
N GLU A 139 -4.40 -9.96 -9.30
CA GLU A 139 -4.93 -11.07 -10.09
C GLU A 139 -6.09 -10.69 -11.00
N ASN A 140 -6.70 -9.52 -10.78
CA ASN A 140 -7.70 -8.97 -11.68
C ASN A 140 -7.09 -8.67 -13.06
N SER A 141 -7.77 -9.09 -14.12
CA SER A 141 -7.30 -8.98 -15.51
C SER A 141 -7.09 -7.53 -15.97
N GLU A 142 -7.93 -6.60 -15.52
CA GLU A 142 -7.83 -5.18 -15.88
C GLU A 142 -6.61 -4.55 -15.22
N THR A 143 -6.38 -4.80 -13.93
CA THR A 143 -5.16 -4.37 -13.23
C THR A 143 -3.92 -4.97 -13.86
N ALA A 144 -3.95 -6.26 -14.20
CA ALA A 144 -2.81 -6.92 -14.85
C ALA A 144 -2.50 -6.32 -16.22
N SER A 145 -3.52 -6.01 -17.02
CA SER A 145 -3.34 -5.33 -18.30
C SER A 145 -2.79 -3.91 -18.14
N LEU A 146 -3.25 -3.16 -17.14
CA LEU A 146 -2.84 -1.78 -16.91
C LEU A 146 -1.38 -1.69 -16.46
N LEU A 147 -1.01 -2.49 -15.45
CA LEU A 147 0.33 -2.46 -14.85
C LEU A 147 1.39 -3.21 -15.67
N GLY A 148 0.97 -4.12 -16.56
CA GLY A 148 1.86 -4.89 -17.42
C GLY A 148 2.95 -5.65 -16.65
N LYS A 149 4.23 -5.29 -16.89
CA LYS A 149 5.36 -5.95 -16.21
C LYS A 149 5.37 -5.68 -14.70
N ILE A 150 4.96 -4.48 -14.25
CA ILE A 150 4.96 -4.09 -12.84
C ILE A 150 4.09 -5.06 -12.02
N GLN A 151 2.93 -5.46 -12.56
CA GLN A 151 2.07 -6.41 -11.89
C GLN A 151 2.75 -7.76 -11.65
N LYS A 152 3.52 -8.27 -12.61
CA LYS A 152 4.21 -9.57 -12.45
C LYS A 152 5.25 -9.52 -11.34
N ASP A 153 6.02 -8.44 -11.29
CA ASP A 153 7.08 -8.24 -10.29
C ASP A 153 6.47 -8.08 -8.89
N TRP A 154 5.43 -7.25 -8.76
CA TRP A 154 4.73 -7.04 -7.50
C TRP A 154 4.01 -8.31 -7.04
N LYS A 155 3.28 -8.98 -7.91
CA LYS A 155 2.56 -10.22 -7.59
C LYS A 155 3.51 -11.29 -7.08
N LYS A 156 4.67 -11.48 -7.73
CA LYS A 156 5.67 -12.46 -7.29
C LYS A 156 6.16 -12.19 -5.87
N LEU A 157 6.47 -10.94 -5.55
CA LEU A 157 6.92 -10.55 -4.21
C LEU A 157 5.80 -10.71 -3.17
N VAL A 158 4.61 -10.21 -3.46
CA VAL A 158 3.45 -10.27 -2.56
C VAL A 158 3.05 -11.72 -2.28
N GLN A 159 2.98 -12.58 -3.31
CA GLN A 159 2.68 -13.99 -3.14
C GLN A 159 3.70 -14.71 -2.25
N MET A 160 4.99 -14.45 -2.47
CA MET A 160 6.04 -14.98 -1.59
C MET A 160 5.84 -14.51 -0.14
N LYS A 161 5.59 -13.21 0.07
CA LYS A 161 5.35 -12.63 1.40
C LYS A 161 4.14 -13.23 2.10
N ILE A 162 3.06 -13.54 1.39
CA ILE A 162 1.87 -14.22 1.96
C ILE A 162 2.29 -15.54 2.62
N TYR A 163 3.03 -16.40 1.92
CA TYR A 163 3.46 -17.69 2.48
C TYR A 163 4.48 -17.51 3.60
N TYR A 164 5.42 -16.58 3.44
CA TYR A 164 6.43 -16.29 4.46
C TYR A 164 5.80 -15.83 5.78
N PHE A 165 4.92 -14.82 5.76
CA PHE A 165 4.30 -14.32 6.98
C PHE A 165 3.24 -15.26 7.55
N ALA A 166 2.62 -16.12 6.73
CA ALA A 166 1.81 -17.22 7.24
C ALA A 166 2.67 -18.19 8.06
N ALA A 167 3.85 -18.56 7.57
CA ALA A 167 4.78 -19.41 8.30
C ALA A 167 5.23 -18.76 9.63
N VAL A 168 5.59 -17.48 9.61
CA VAL A 168 5.94 -16.71 10.83
C VAL A 168 4.78 -16.74 11.83
N ALA A 169 3.55 -16.48 11.39
CA ALA A 169 2.36 -16.52 12.25
C ALA A 169 2.18 -17.90 12.93
N HIS A 170 2.31 -18.98 12.16
CA HIS A 170 2.18 -20.35 12.69
C HIS A 170 3.31 -20.72 13.67
N VAL A 171 4.57 -20.33 13.39
CA VAL A 171 5.70 -20.59 14.28
C VAL A 171 5.53 -19.84 15.60
N SER A 172 5.17 -18.55 15.54
CA SER A 172 4.92 -17.75 16.74
C SER A 172 3.73 -18.25 17.56
N ALA A 173 2.69 -18.80 16.91
CA ALA A 173 1.57 -19.43 17.62
C ALA A 173 1.98 -20.75 18.31
N LYS A 174 2.84 -21.56 17.67
CA LYS A 174 3.31 -22.86 18.18
C LYS A 174 4.40 -22.76 19.25
N GLY A 175 5.08 -21.62 19.40
CA GLY A 175 6.11 -21.40 20.43
C GLY A 175 5.65 -21.72 21.87
N LYS A 176 4.35 -21.70 22.16
CA LYS A 176 3.78 -22.19 23.43
C LYS A 176 3.65 -23.71 23.55
N ALA A 177 3.44 -24.43 22.46
CA ALA A 177 3.18 -25.88 22.52
C ALA A 177 4.41 -26.68 22.98
N ARG A 178 5.63 -26.16 22.74
CA ARG A 178 6.87 -26.79 23.20
C ARG A 178 7.24 -26.44 24.65
N LEU A 179 6.84 -25.27 25.17
CA LEU A 179 7.11 -24.85 26.56
C LEU A 179 6.06 -25.33 27.56
N ALA A 180 4.88 -25.74 27.09
CA ALA A 180 3.85 -26.38 27.92
C ALA A 180 3.97 -27.91 27.96
N ALA A 181 4.89 -28.48 27.18
CA ALA A 181 5.16 -29.92 27.09
C ALA A 181 6.56 -30.30 27.64
N SER A 182 7.23 -29.37 28.32
CA SER A 182 8.49 -29.52 29.04
C SER A 182 8.30 -29.11 30.48
#